data_AF-A0A6D2JKA5-F1
#
_entry.id   AF-A0A6D2JKA5-F1
#
_cell.length_a   1.000
_cell.length_b   1.000
_cell.length_c   1.000
_cell.angle_alpha   90.00
_cell.angle_beta   90.00
_cell.angle_gamma   90.00
#
_symmetry.space_group_name_H-M   'P 1'
#
loop_
_entity.id
_entity.type
_entity.pdbx_description
1 polymer ?
#
loop_
_entity_poly.entity_id
_entity_poly.type
_entity_poly.pdbx_seq_one_letter_code
_entity_poly.pdbx_strand_id
1 'polypeptide(L)'
;MARKIIGFHGSADAKLNSLGAYVTLITPTKLEAKGGKGGNEWNDGPDYEAVTKIHIRAGVKGIHNIKFDYVDKDGHPKEGPTHGSTSGGGFTLEPVLFVCSSS
;
A
#
# COMPACT_ATOMS: atom_id res chain seq x y z
N MET A 1 -6.40 1.44 6.85
CA MET A 1 -5.36 1.59 7.94
C MET A 1 -5.52 0.56 9.08
N ALA A 2 -4.42 -0.04 9.55
CA ALA A 2 -4.43 -0.99 10.68
C ALA A 2 -4.53 -0.28 12.04
N ARG A 3 -5.28 -0.90 12.97
CA ARG A 3 -5.58 -0.36 14.30
C ARG A 3 -5.09 -1.33 15.37
N LYS A 4 -4.52 -0.81 16.47
CA LYS A 4 -4.06 -1.58 17.62
C LYS A 4 -4.85 -1.21 18.86
N ILE A 5 -5.41 -2.20 19.55
CA ILE A 5 -6.02 -2.00 20.88
C ILE A 5 -4.90 -1.77 21.89
N ILE A 6 -5.02 -0.70 22.67
CA ILE A 6 -4.06 -0.32 23.72
C ILE A 6 -4.65 -0.39 25.13
N GLY A 7 -5.95 -0.66 25.24
CA GLY A 7 -6.62 -0.85 26.52
C GLY A 7 -8.12 -1.03 26.34
N PHE A 8 -8.80 -1.30 27.44
CA PHE A 8 -10.26 -1.41 27.50
C PHE A 8 -10.80 -0.53 28.61
N HIS A 9 -12.04 -0.09 28.47
CA HIS A 9 -12.80 0.57 29.53
C HIS A 9 -14.22 0.02 29.56
N GLY A 10 -14.93 0.17 30.67
CA GLY A 10 -16.27 -0.38 30.79
C GLY A 10 -16.79 -0.36 32.21
N SER A 11 -17.95 -1.00 32.40
CA SER A 11 -18.59 -1.16 33.69
C SER A 11 -19.18 -2.56 33.83
N ALA A 12 -19.06 -3.12 35.03
CA ALA A 12 -19.63 -4.40 35.38
C ALA A 12 -20.16 -4.33 36.82
N ASP A 13 -21.22 -5.09 37.06
CA ASP A 13 -21.72 -5.42 38.39
C ASP A 13 -21.78 -6.96 38.48
N ALA A 14 -22.91 -7.58 38.81
CA ALA A 14 -23.09 -9.03 38.66
C ALA A 14 -22.95 -9.52 37.19
N LYS A 15 -23.07 -8.61 36.20
CA LYS A 15 -22.93 -8.87 34.75
C LYS A 15 -22.17 -7.72 34.08
N LEU A 16 -21.64 -7.97 32.88
CA LEU A 16 -20.99 -6.94 32.05
C LEU A 16 -22.06 -6.00 31.49
N ASN A 17 -21.97 -4.71 31.83
CA ASN A 17 -22.93 -3.69 31.37
C ASN A 17 -22.40 -2.96 30.13
N SER A 18 -21.10 -2.67 30.10
CA SER A 18 -20.46 -1.99 28.97
C SER A 18 -19.00 -2.39 28.82
N LEU A 19 -18.54 -2.45 27.57
CA LEU A 19 -17.14 -2.67 27.22
C LEU A 19 -16.79 -1.86 25.97
N GLY A 20 -15.72 -1.08 26.07
CA GLY A 20 -15.11 -0.32 24.98
C GLY A 20 -13.60 -0.57 24.95
N ALA A 21 -12.98 -0.23 23.82
CA ALA A 21 -11.54 -0.37 23.60
C ALA A 21 -10.92 0.98 23.25
N TYR A 22 -9.80 1.29 23.90
CA TYR A 22 -8.90 2.33 23.44
C TYR A 22 -8.09 1.78 22.27
N VAL A 23 -8.10 2.49 21.15
CA VAL A 23 -7.47 2.06 19.91
C VAL A 23 -6.55 3.17 19.41
N THR A 24 -5.35 2.79 18.99
CA THR A 24 -4.41 3.69 18.32
C THR A 24 -4.16 3.24 16.87
N LEU A 25 -3.69 4.17 16.03
CA LEU A 25 -3.25 3.86 14.68
C LEU A 25 -1.88 3.19 14.72
N ILE A 26 -1.71 2.13 13.93
CA ILE A 26 -0.38 1.58 13.66
C ILE A 26 0.22 2.40 12.52
N THR A 27 1.30 3.12 12.81
CA THR A 27 2.06 3.82 11.78
C THR A 27 2.72 2.78 10.87
N PRO A 28 2.58 2.85 9.55
CA PRO A 28 3.29 1.97 8.64
C PRO A 28 4.81 2.10 8.84
N THR A 29 5.50 0.96 8.94
CA THR A 29 6.96 0.93 8.99
C THR A 29 7.52 0.85 7.57
N LYS A 30 8.35 1.83 7.18
CA LYS A 30 9.11 1.75 5.91
C LYS A 30 10.14 0.62 6.03
N LEU A 31 10.17 -0.27 5.04
CA LEU A 31 11.20 -1.31 4.93
C LEU A 31 12.33 -0.85 4.02
N GLU A 32 13.55 -1.29 4.32
CA GLU A 32 14.72 -1.04 3.49
C GLU A 32 14.59 -1.74 2.13
N ALA A 33 14.94 -1.02 1.06
CA ALA A 33 14.93 -1.55 -0.29
C ALA A 33 16.03 -2.61 -0.46
N LYS A 34 15.71 -3.68 -1.19
CA LYS A 34 16.69 -4.71 -1.58
C LYS A 34 16.99 -4.58 -3.06
N GLY A 35 18.25 -4.32 -3.41
CA GLY A 35 18.66 -4.13 -4.80
C GLY A 35 20.03 -3.47 -4.95
N GLY A 36 20.29 -2.92 -6.14
CA GLY A 36 21.49 -2.14 -6.42
C GLY A 36 21.49 -0.77 -5.73
N LYS A 37 22.65 -0.12 -5.68
CA LYS A 37 22.85 1.21 -5.06
C LYS A 37 22.61 2.39 -6.02
N GLY A 38 22.05 2.13 -7.20
CA GLY A 38 21.82 3.13 -8.25
C GLY A 38 20.36 3.55 -8.36
N GLY A 39 20.10 4.54 -9.20
CA GLY A 39 18.76 5.12 -9.41
C GLY A 39 18.44 6.23 -8.39
N ASN A 40 17.29 6.87 -8.60
CA ASN A 40 16.75 7.85 -7.66
C ASN A 40 15.79 7.17 -6.69
N GLU A 41 15.91 7.48 -5.41
CA GLU A 41 14.94 7.02 -4.41
C GLU A 41 13.55 7.61 -4.73
N TRP A 42 12.52 6.79 -4.54
CA TRP A 42 11.13 7.20 -4.73
C TRP A 42 10.24 6.59 -3.64
N ASN A 43 9.19 7.32 -3.32
CA ASN A 43 8.11 6.91 -2.43
C ASN A 43 6.86 7.70 -2.84
N ASP A 44 5.77 7.00 -3.18
CA ASP A 44 4.54 7.63 -3.66
C ASP A 44 3.70 8.26 -2.53
N GLY A 45 4.12 8.09 -1.28
CA GLY A 45 3.54 8.77 -0.12
C GLY A 45 2.31 8.05 0.47
N PRO A 46 1.76 8.58 1.58
CA PRO A 46 0.73 7.92 2.37
C PRO A 46 -0.71 8.32 2.00
N ASP A 47 -0.93 8.95 0.84
CA ASP A 47 -2.21 9.56 0.48
C ASP A 47 -3.19 8.63 -0.24
N TYR A 48 -2.82 7.35 -0.35
CA TYR A 48 -3.64 6.30 -0.95
C TYR A 48 -4.12 5.33 0.12
N GLU A 49 -5.36 4.85 0.00
CA GLU A 49 -5.93 3.83 0.89
C GLU A 49 -5.59 2.40 0.42
N ALA A 50 -5.49 2.19 -0.90
CA ALA A 50 -5.22 0.87 -1.48
C ALA A 50 -4.43 0.93 -2.79
N VAL A 51 -3.68 -0.13 -3.08
CA VAL A 51 -3.15 -0.47 -4.41
C VAL A 51 -4.15 -1.39 -5.10
N THR A 52 -4.51 -1.09 -6.34
CA THR A 52 -5.44 -1.91 -7.14
C THR A 52 -4.75 -2.66 -8.26
N LYS A 53 -3.74 -2.07 -8.90
CA LYS A 53 -2.97 -2.73 -9.96
C LYS A 53 -1.49 -2.44 -9.81
N ILE A 54 -0.67 -3.43 -10.16
CA ILE A 54 0.77 -3.26 -10.34
C ILE A 54 1.08 -3.45 -11.82
N HIS A 55 1.65 -2.43 -12.43
CA HIS A 55 2.12 -2.42 -13.81
C HIS A 55 3.64 -2.61 -13.81
N ILE A 56 4.11 -3.59 -14.58
CA ILE A 56 5.54 -3.90 -14.70
C ILE A 56 5.92 -3.91 -16.17
N ARG A 57 6.98 -3.18 -16.50
CA ARG A 57 7.66 -3.31 -17.79
C ARG A 57 8.98 -4.04 -17.60
N ALA A 58 9.21 -5.07 -18.40
CA ALA A 58 10.43 -5.85 -18.36
C ALA A 58 11.14 -5.85 -19.72
N GLY A 59 12.43 -6.18 -19.70
CA GLY A 59 13.23 -6.46 -20.87
C GLY A 59 14.22 -7.59 -20.60
N VAL A 60 15.12 -7.83 -21.55
CA VAL A 60 16.09 -8.94 -21.49
C VAL A 60 16.99 -8.90 -20.25
N LYS A 61 17.18 -7.70 -19.67
CA LYS A 61 18.05 -7.47 -18.50
C LYS A 61 17.27 -7.30 -17.18
N GLY A 62 15.97 -7.59 -17.15
CA GLY A 62 15.13 -7.51 -15.95
C GLY A 62 14.04 -6.44 -16.03
N ILE A 63 13.62 -5.96 -14.86
CA ILE A 63 12.55 -4.96 -14.74
C ILE A 63 13.09 -3.59 -15.15
N HIS A 64 12.41 -2.93 -16.08
CA HIS A 64 12.74 -1.59 -16.54
C HIS A 64 12.01 -0.50 -15.74
N ASN A 65 10.73 -0.71 -15.47
CA ASN A 65 9.95 0.18 -14.63
C ASN A 65 8.78 -0.52 -13.93
N ILE A 66 8.28 0.13 -12.89
CA ILE A 66 7.10 -0.24 -12.12
C ILE A 66 6.21 0.99 -11.93
N LYS A 67 4.89 0.78 -11.95
CA LYS A 67 3.88 1.78 -11.61
C LYS A 67 2.73 1.08 -10.87
N PHE A 68 2.02 1.83 -10.06
CA PHE A 68 0.86 1.35 -9.31
C PHE A 68 -0.36 2.17 -9.66
N ASP A 69 -1.52 1.52 -9.73
CA ASP A 69 -2.81 2.21 -9.64
C ASP A 69 -3.32 2.10 -8.22
N TYR A 70 -3.91 3.19 -7.75
CA TYR A 70 -4.32 3.38 -6.38
C TYR A 70 -5.80 3.73 -6.27
N VAL A 71 -6.29 3.69 -5.04
CA VAL A 71 -7.52 4.35 -4.61
C VAL A 71 -7.11 5.38 -3.55
N ASP A 72 -7.52 6.63 -3.72
CA ASP A 72 -7.30 7.68 -2.71
C ASP A 72 -8.18 7.48 -1.47
N LYS A 73 -7.97 8.29 -0.43
CA LYS A 73 -8.73 8.20 0.83
C LYS A 73 -10.23 8.49 0.66
N ASP A 74 -10.62 9.17 -0.40
CA ASP A 74 -12.01 9.46 -0.75
C ASP A 74 -12.64 8.37 -1.64
N GLY A 75 -11.88 7.32 -1.98
CA GLY A 75 -12.35 6.19 -2.78
C GLY A 75 -12.18 6.37 -4.29
N HIS A 76 -11.50 7.42 -4.77
CA HIS A 76 -11.33 7.63 -6.21
C HIS A 76 -10.10 6.88 -6.76
N PRO A 77 -10.21 6.27 -7.94
CA PRO A 77 -9.06 5.68 -8.63
C PRO A 77 -8.02 6.75 -9.00
N LYS A 78 -6.74 6.44 -8.81
CA LYS A 78 -5.60 7.28 -9.20
C LYS A 78 -4.54 6.44 -9.90
N GLU A 79 -4.01 6.92 -11.02
CA GLU A 79 -2.78 6.37 -11.59
C GLU A 79 -1.56 6.96 -10.87
N GLY A 80 -0.65 6.09 -10.46
CA GLY A 80 0.63 6.49 -9.88
C GLY A 80 1.66 6.94 -10.92
N PRO A 81 2.78 7.53 -10.47
CA PRO A 81 3.91 7.82 -11.34
C PRO A 81 4.62 6.52 -11.78
N THR A 82 5.33 6.59 -12.91
CA THR A 82 6.19 5.50 -13.38
C THR A 82 7.60 5.64 -12.83
N HIS A 83 8.09 4.59 -12.19
CA HIS A 83 9.42 4.54 -11.59
C HIS A 83 10.35 3.65 -12.40
N GLY A 84 11.41 4.24 -12.96
CA GLY A 84 12.36 3.55 -13.83
C GLY A 84 12.27 4.03 -15.28
N SER A 85 12.93 3.31 -16.19
CA SER A 85 13.02 3.74 -17.59
C SER A 85 11.82 3.28 -18.40
N THR A 86 11.25 4.19 -19.19
CA THR A 86 10.24 3.89 -20.22
C THR A 86 10.86 3.67 -21.60
N SER A 87 12.15 3.95 -21.77
CA SER A 87 12.86 3.84 -23.06
C SER A 87 13.50 2.46 -23.27
N GLY A 88 14.01 2.22 -24.49
CA GLY A 88 14.65 0.96 -24.89
C GLY A 88 13.68 -0.19 -25.20
N GLY A 89 14.20 -1.27 -25.80
CA GLY A 89 13.40 -2.47 -26.12
C GLY A 89 12.94 -3.22 -24.86
N GLY A 90 11.67 -3.62 -24.81
CA GLY A 90 11.05 -4.29 -23.67
C GLY A 90 9.54 -4.41 -23.88
N PHE A 91 8.87 -5.15 -23.00
CA PHE A 91 7.44 -5.46 -23.10
C PHE A 91 6.74 -5.24 -21.75
N THR A 92 5.47 -4.85 -21.83
CA THR A 92 4.60 -4.70 -20.66
C THR A 92 4.07 -6.07 -20.27
N LEU A 93 4.17 -6.41 -18.99
CA LEU A 93 3.56 -7.61 -18.43
C LEU A 93 2.07 -7.35 -18.18
N GLU A 94 1.27 -8.41 -18.18
CA GLU A 94 -0.11 -8.33 -17.71
C GLU A 94 -0.16 -7.78 -16.27
N PRO A 95 -0.96 -6.74 -15.99
CA PRO A 95 -0.99 -6.13 -14.67
C PRO A 95 -1.48 -7.12 -13.61
N VAL A 96 -0.83 -7.09 -12.45
CA VAL A 96 -1.29 -7.85 -11.28
C VAL A 96 -2.43 -7.08 -10.63
N LEU A 97 -3.63 -7.65 -10.62
CA LEU A 97 -4.83 -7.06 -10.02
C LEU A 97 -4.97 -7.46 -8.55
N PHE A 98 -5.16 -6.47 -7.70
CA PHE A 98 -5.58 -6.62 -6.32
C PHE A 98 -7.06 -6.26 -6.23
N VAL A 99 -7.89 -7.26 -5.95
CA VAL A 99 -9.30 -7.03 -5.65
C VAL A 99 -9.40 -6.78 -4.15
N CYS A 100 -9.72 -5.54 -3.78
CA CYS A 100 -10.03 -5.23 -2.39
C CYS A 100 -11.43 -5.77 -2.09
N SER A 101 -11.54 -6.87 -1.35
CA SER A 101 -12.81 -7.28 -0.75
C SER A 101 -13.15 -6.29 0.36
N SER A 102 -14.14 -5.43 0.10
CA SER A 102 -14.77 -4.60 1.14
C SER A 102 -15.49 -5.52 2.13
N SER A 103 -14.98 -5.57 3.37
CA SER A 103 -15.67 -6.20 4.52
C SER A 103 -16.74 -5.30 5.09
#